data_AF-A0A1C6B7Q0-F1
#
_entry.id   AF-A0A1C6B7Q0-F1
#
_cell.length_a   1.000
_cell.length_b   1.000
_cell.length_c   1.000
_cell.angle_alpha   90.00
_cell.angle_beta   90.00
_cell.angle_gamma   90.00
#
_symmetry.space_group_name_H-M   'P 1'
#
loop_
_entity.id
_entity.type
_entity.pdbx_description
1 polymer ?
#
loop_
_entity_poly.entity_id
_entity_poly.type
_entity_poly.pdbx_seq_one_letter_code
_entity_poly.pdbx_strand_id
1 'polypeptide(L)'
;MRPEMTDPFYVAYRNAIVKHINPHLGNTKLIKLSRGNVQQLYNKEFKISESVAKLVKTIMNTSMVYALDKKMISVNPAEGE
;
A
#
# COMPACT_ATOMS: atom_id res chain seq x y z
N MET A 1 23.70 8.94 -12.09
CA MET A 1 22.71 7.87 -12.34
C MET A 1 22.49 7.15 -11.02
N ARG A 2 21.25 7.09 -10.50
CA ARG A 2 20.98 6.37 -9.24
C ARG A 2 21.13 4.87 -9.55
N PRO A 3 21.98 4.12 -8.83
CA PRO A 3 22.16 2.69 -9.11
C PRO A 3 20.81 1.98 -9.02
N GLU A 4 20.49 1.20 -10.05
CA GLU A 4 19.31 0.33 -10.00
C GLU A 4 19.58 -0.75 -8.96
N MET A 5 18.80 -0.74 -7.88
CA MET A 5 18.74 -1.88 -6.97
C MET A 5 18.10 -3.05 -7.74
N THR A 6 18.92 -4.06 -8.04
CA THR A 6 18.54 -5.25 -8.82
C THR A 6 17.96 -6.38 -7.98
N ASP A 7 17.83 -6.20 -6.66
CA ASP A 7 17.23 -7.19 -5.77
C ASP A 7 15.76 -7.45 -6.18
N PRO A 8 15.39 -8.69 -6.54
CA PRO A 8 14.04 -9.01 -7.02
C PRO A 8 12.93 -8.68 -6.00
N PHE A 9 13.21 -8.79 -4.71
CA PHE A 9 12.25 -8.45 -3.65
C PHE A 9 12.05 -6.94 -3.55
N TYR A 10 13.13 -6.16 -3.63
CA TYR A 10 13.03 -4.71 -3.68
C TYR A 10 12.26 -4.23 -4.93
N VAL A 11 12.54 -4.83 -6.09
CA VAL A 11 11.83 -4.52 -7.34
C VAL A 11 10.35 -4.85 -7.23
N ALA A 12 9.99 -6.01 -6.66
CA ALA A 12 8.59 -6.39 -6.43
C ALA A 12 7.89 -5.40 -5.48
N TYR A 13 8.53 -5.04 -4.37
CA TYR A 13 8.00 -4.08 -3.40
C TYR A 13 7.78 -2.70 -4.03
N ARG A 14 8.77 -2.17 -4.76
CA ARG A 14 8.66 -0.91 -5.50
C ARG A 14 7.54 -0.97 -6.54
N ASN A 15 7.44 -2.06 -7.29
CA ASN A 15 6.42 -2.22 -8.31
C ASN A 15 5.01 -2.28 -7.70
N ALA A 16 4.83 -2.94 -6.56
CA ALA A 16 3.57 -2.91 -5.82
C ALA A 16 3.14 -1.48 -5.49
N ILE A 17 4.06 -0.62 -5.03
CA ILE A 17 3.76 0.79 -4.76
C ILE A 17 3.41 1.55 -6.05
N VAL A 18 4.29 1.51 -7.04
CA VAL A 18 4.20 2.38 -8.22
C VAL A 18 3.05 1.96 -9.14
N LYS A 19 2.82 0.66 -9.30
CA LYS A 19 1.86 0.12 -10.27
C LYS A 19 0.50 -0.23 -9.66
N HIS A 20 0.43 -0.50 -8.37
CA HIS A 20 -0.80 -0.96 -7.73
C HIS A 20 -1.33 0.05 -6.70
N ILE A 21 -0.50 0.57 -5.80
CA ILE A 21 -0.99 1.50 -4.75
C ILE A 21 -1.21 2.91 -5.29
N ASN A 22 -0.18 3.50 -5.90
CA ASN A 22 -0.20 4.91 -6.34
C ASN A 22 -1.35 5.22 -7.33
N PRO A 23 -1.66 4.37 -8.31
CA PRO A 23 -2.78 4.65 -9.23
C PRO A 23 -4.15 4.72 -8.55
N HIS A 24 -4.31 4.11 -7.37
CA HIS A 24 -5.57 4.11 -6.63
C HIS A 24 -5.61 5.14 -5.51
N LEU A 25 -4.52 5.27 -4.75
CA LEU A 25 -4.49 6.02 -3.50
C LEU A 25 -3.46 7.15 -3.50
N GLY A 26 -2.59 7.24 -4.51
CA GLY A 26 -1.47 8.19 -4.52
C GLY A 26 -1.87 9.67 -4.51
N ASN A 27 -3.10 9.98 -4.96
CA ASN A 27 -3.66 11.34 -4.94
C ASN A 27 -4.60 11.58 -3.75
N THR A 28 -4.88 10.56 -2.93
CA THR A 28 -5.73 10.70 -1.75
C THR A 28 -4.92 11.28 -0.61
N LYS A 29 -5.37 12.42 -0.07
CA LYS A 29 -4.77 12.98 1.15
C LYS A 29 -4.82 11.94 2.27
N LEU A 30 -3.70 11.73 2.96
CA LEU A 30 -3.58 10.71 4.02
C LEU A 30 -4.69 10.80 5.07
N ILE A 31 -5.04 12.02 5.51
CA ILE A 31 -6.13 12.27 6.48
C ILE A 31 -7.53 11.91 5.97
N LYS A 32 -7.70 11.74 4.65
CA LYS A 32 -8.96 11.33 4.01
C LYS A 32 -8.97 9.85 3.65
N LEU A 33 -7.86 9.13 3.88
CA LEU A 33 -7.77 7.72 3.55
C LEU A 33 -8.62 6.91 4.53
N SER A 34 -9.68 6.27 4.01
CA SER A 34 -10.59 5.47 4.81
C SER A 34 -10.37 3.97 4.62
N ARG A 35 -10.88 3.15 5.56
CA ARG A 35 -10.91 1.69 5.42
C ARG A 35 -11.62 1.23 4.14
N GLY A 36 -12.66 1.95 3.71
CA GLY A 36 -13.35 1.68 2.45
C GLY A 36 -12.45 1.83 1.22
N ASN A 37 -11.60 2.87 1.18
CA ASN A 37 -10.65 3.06 0.08
C ASN A 37 -9.59 1.94 0.05
N VAL A 38 -9.07 1.56 1.22
CA VAL A 38 -8.10 0.48 1.35
C VAL A 38 -8.71 -0.87 0.93
N GLN A 39 -9.94 -1.16 1.35
CA GLN A 39 -10.63 -2.39 0.97
C GLN A 39 -10.92 -2.45 -0.54
N GLN A 40 -11.28 -1.32 -1.17
CA GLN A 40 -11.47 -1.25 -2.62
C GLN A 40 -10.19 -1.60 -3.38
N LEU A 41 -9.03 -1.09 -2.92
CA LEU A 41 -7.73 -1.46 -3.47
C LEU A 41 -7.50 -2.98 -3.33
N TYR A 42 -7.65 -3.54 -2.13
CA TYR A 42 -7.42 -4.98 -1.90
C TYR A 42 -8.32 -5.85 -2.76
N ASN A 43 -9.61 -5.53 -2.85
CA ASN A 43 -10.57 -6.26 -3.67
C ASN A 43 -10.22 -6.20 -5.16
N LYS A 44 -9.65 -5.08 -5.62
CA LYS A 44 -9.19 -4.96 -7.01
C LYS A 44 -7.96 -5.81 -7.26
N GLU A 45 -6.96 -5.74 -6.38
CA GLU A 45 -5.71 -6.49 -6.56
C GLU A 45 -5.93 -8.00 -6.45
N PHE A 46 -6.84 -8.45 -5.58
CA PHE A 46 -7.17 -9.88 -5.43
C PHE A 46 -7.76 -10.49 -6.70
N LYS A 47 -8.48 -9.69 -7.51
CA LYS A 47 -9.00 -10.13 -8.83
C LYS A 47 -7.90 -10.31 -9.87
N ILE A 48 -6.75 -9.66 -9.67
CA ILE A 48 -5.61 -9.72 -10.60
C ILE A 48 -4.66 -10.84 -10.18
N SER A 49 -4.24 -10.85 -8.92
CA SER A 49 -3.35 -11.85 -8.37
C SER A 49 -3.38 -11.85 -6.84
N GLU A 50 -3.60 -13.02 -6.25
CA GLU A 50 -3.57 -13.20 -4.80
C GLU A 50 -2.21 -12.83 -4.19
N SER A 51 -1.11 -13.18 -4.86
CA SER A 51 0.25 -12.89 -4.35
C SER A 51 0.53 -11.38 -4.33
N VAL A 52 0.11 -10.66 -5.38
CA VAL A 52 0.20 -9.20 -5.44
C VAL A 52 -0.69 -8.55 -4.38
N ALA A 53 -1.91 -9.05 -4.20
CA ALA A 53 -2.82 -8.54 -3.17
C ALA A 53 -2.24 -8.68 -1.76
N LYS A 54 -1.62 -9.83 -1.44
CA LYS A 54 -0.94 -10.05 -0.15
C LYS A 54 0.25 -9.10 0.06
N LEU A 55 1.04 -8.86 -0.99
CA LEU A 55 2.14 -7.90 -0.93
C LEU A 55 1.62 -6.47 -0.70
N VAL A 56 0.60 -6.05 -1.46
CA VAL A 56 -0.04 -4.73 -1.30
C VAL A 56 -0.62 -4.55 0.11
N LYS A 57 -1.30 -5.56 0.66
CA LYS A 57 -1.80 -5.56 2.05
C LYS A 57 -0.67 -5.32 3.05
N THR A 58 0.44 -6.04 2.90
CA THR A 58 1.61 -5.91 3.79
C THR A 58 2.20 -4.50 3.74
N ILE A 59 2.38 -3.95 2.53
CA ILE A 59 2.93 -2.61 2.32
C ILE A 59 2.01 -1.54 2.92
N MET A 60 0.70 -1.65 2.67
CA MET A 60 -0.29 -0.70 3.18
C MET A 60 -0.34 -0.73 4.70
N ASN A 61 -0.42 -1.92 5.33
CA ASN A 61 -0.44 -2.02 6.78
C ASN A 61 0.84 -1.45 7.41
N THR A 62 2.02 -1.81 6.89
CA THR A 62 3.30 -1.28 7.38
C THR A 62 3.36 0.25 7.28
N SER A 63 2.92 0.81 6.15
CA SER A 63 2.91 2.25 5.91
C SER A 63 1.94 2.97 6.85
N MET A 64 0.76 2.39 7.10
CA MET A 64 -0.25 3.00 7.97
C MET A 64 0.10 2.88 9.46
N VAL A 65 0.72 1.77 9.88
CA VAL A 65 1.32 1.65 11.23
C VAL A 65 2.35 2.74 11.46
N TYR A 66 3.22 3.00 10.47
CA TYR A 66 4.19 4.10 10.56
C TYR A 66 3.51 5.47 10.63
N ALA A 67 2.48 5.70 9.80
CA ALA A 67 1.72 6.96 9.83
C ALA A 67 1.02 7.18 11.18
N LEU A 68 0.51 6.12 11.81
CA LEU A 68 -0.11 6.14 13.13
C LEU A 68 0.92 6.48 14.22
N ASP A 69 2.09 5.83 14.22
CA ASP A 69 3.20 6.12 15.14
C ASP A 69 3.65 7.59 15.05
N LYS A 70 3.71 8.13 13.83
CA LYS A 70 4.04 9.54 13.57
C LYS A 70 2.88 10.51 13.79
N LYS A 71 1.73 10.04 14.30
CA LYS A 71 0.54 10.86 14.59
C LYS A 71 0.01 11.62 13.37
N MET A 72 0.26 11.11 12.16
CA MET A 72 -0.26 11.68 10.90
C MET A 72 -1.74 11.28 10.67
N ILE A 73 -2.16 10.18 11.28
CA ILE A 73 -3.51 9.66 11.32
C ILE A 73 -3.84 9.22 12.76
N SER A 74 -5.11 9.15 13.12
CA SER A 74 -5.56 8.73 14.45
C SER A 74 -5.89 7.23 14.55
N VAL A 75 -6.15 6.58 13.42
CA VAL A 75 -6.49 5.16 13.30
C VAL A 75 -5.81 4.62 12.04
N ASN A 76 -5.38 3.37 12.07
CA ASN A 76 -4.84 2.69 10.89
C ASN A 76 -6.00 2.22 9.96
N PRO A 77 -6.19 2.82 8.77
CA PRO A 77 -7.26 2.42 7.86
C PRO A 77 -7.00 1.08 7.16
N ALA A 78 -5.78 0.55 7.26
CA ALA A 78 -5.38 -0.76 6.74
C ALA A 78 -5.41 -1.85 7.82
N GLU A 79 -5.83 -1.53 9.04
CA GLU A 79 -5.99 -2.49 10.13
C GLU A 79 -7.27 -3.32 9.93
N GLY A 80 -7.11 -4.64 9.85
CA GLY A 80 -8.16 -5.61 9.58
C GLY A 80 -7.76 -6.65 8.52
N GLU A 81 -8.44 -7.79 8.52
CA GLU A 81 -8.15 -8.98 7.69
C GLU A 81 -8.23 -8.77 6.17
#